data_AF-A0A318S5N8-F1
#
_entry.id   AF-A0A318S5N8-F1
#
_cell.length_a   1.000
_cell.length_b   1.000
_cell.length_c   1.000
_cell.angle_alpha   90.00
_cell.angle_beta   90.00
_cell.angle_gamma   90.00
#
_symmetry.space_group_name_H-M   'P 1'
#
loop_
_entity.id
_entity.type
_entity.pdbx_description
1 polymer ?
#
loop_
_entity_poly.entity_id
_entity_poly.type
_entity_poly.pdbx_seq_one_letter_code
_entity_poly.pdbx_strand_id
1 'polypeptide(L)'
;MEWTVSKQRIELRPHPNADALDLAKVGTSQLVVKKGTYQDGDVVLFIAEKSVLPEGPVRDAFAAYLVGPNRDRVTHMRLRGEFSCGVTWPLSDLARLGEEVERAVSNADVGENVATALGITKYEPPIPLALAGQLERLADTTFFGQHDVLHLGAYLTELDGQDVIVTEKLHGSQVNVYVTPQRESVTSKGIGARGLGLREEAHNAYWRAVRSTRLPDLARAAFPSRDVQLFGEVIPVQKGFSYGFTQPTVRLFEVRVDGRTVDRGDVTDDLRALWVPVLFKGPLDFALVQTLAKGTETVSGKGLHIKEGVVVRPKDPERRAQDGARLHLKVINPKYQDTGDELS
;
A
#
# COMPACT_ATOMS: atom_id res chain seq x y z
N MET A 1 -2.19 5.89 0.18
CA MET A 1 -2.21 6.53 -1.14
C MET A 1 -3.66 6.75 -1.47
N GLU A 2 -4.04 8.01 -1.64
CA GLU A 2 -5.37 8.34 -2.13
C GLU A 2 -5.45 7.91 -3.60
N TRP A 3 -6.46 7.11 -3.93
CA TRP A 3 -6.69 6.72 -5.32
C TRP A 3 -7.04 7.99 -6.12
N THR A 4 -6.38 8.19 -7.26
CA THR A 4 -6.56 9.41 -8.05
C THR A 4 -6.48 9.11 -9.55
N VAL A 5 -7.25 9.88 -10.32
CA VAL A 5 -7.06 10.05 -11.75
C VAL A 5 -6.75 11.52 -11.94
N SER A 6 -5.52 11.87 -12.34
CA SER A 6 -5.07 13.26 -12.28
C SER A 6 -3.98 13.55 -13.29
N LYS A 7 -3.80 14.84 -13.63
CA LYS A 7 -2.59 15.28 -14.32
C LYS A 7 -1.39 15.12 -13.40
N GLN A 8 -0.33 14.50 -13.89
CA GLN A 8 0.89 14.23 -13.13
C GLN A 8 2.11 14.49 -14.00
N ARG A 9 3.21 14.91 -13.37
CA ARG A 9 4.51 15.01 -14.03
C ARG A 9 5.16 13.63 -14.11
N ILE A 10 5.85 13.39 -15.21
CA ILE A 10 6.62 12.16 -15.43
C ILE A 10 8.11 12.39 -15.19
N GLU A 11 8.74 11.43 -14.50
CA GLU A 11 10.20 11.33 -14.39
C GLU A 11 10.62 9.96 -14.95
N LEU A 12 11.48 9.95 -15.96
CA LEU A 12 11.89 8.78 -16.71
C LEU A 12 13.25 8.29 -16.24
N ARG A 13 13.40 6.97 -16.27
CA ARG A 13 14.67 6.27 -16.07
C ARG A 13 14.76 5.11 -17.07
N PRO A 14 15.96 4.77 -17.57
CA PRO A 14 16.11 3.64 -18.47
C PRO A 14 15.56 2.34 -17.86
N HIS A 15 14.85 1.54 -18.66
CA HIS A 15 14.41 0.23 -18.21
C HIS A 15 15.60 -0.75 -18.16
N PRO A 16 15.87 -1.42 -17.02
CA PRO A 16 17.10 -2.19 -16.84
C PRO A 16 17.19 -3.44 -17.74
N ASN A 17 16.04 -3.98 -18.16
CA ASN A 17 15.96 -5.22 -18.93
C ASN A 17 15.37 -5.07 -20.35
N ALA A 18 15.24 -3.84 -20.88
CA ALA A 18 14.60 -3.62 -22.20
C ALA A 18 14.96 -2.27 -22.82
N ASP A 19 15.64 -2.27 -23.97
CA ASP A 19 16.10 -1.03 -24.63
C ASP A 19 14.99 -0.16 -25.23
N ALA A 20 13.84 -0.78 -25.56
CA ALA A 20 12.70 -0.11 -26.18
C ALA A 20 11.69 0.47 -25.16
N LEU A 21 11.97 0.35 -23.86
CA LEU A 21 11.09 0.77 -22.78
C LEU A 21 11.84 1.69 -21.80
N ASP A 22 11.09 2.56 -21.13
CA ASP A 22 11.56 3.33 -19.97
C ASP A 22 10.68 3.04 -18.75
N LEU A 23 11.23 3.26 -17.57
CA LEU A 23 10.48 3.35 -16.32
C LEU A 23 10.08 4.80 -16.08
N ALA A 24 8.81 5.01 -15.76
CA ALA A 24 8.23 6.32 -15.49
C ALA A 24 7.75 6.38 -14.04
N LYS A 25 8.26 7.33 -13.24
CA LYS A 25 7.59 7.76 -12.01
C LYS A 25 6.51 8.75 -12.41
N VAL A 26 5.26 8.46 -12.05
CA VAL A 26 4.11 9.33 -12.29
C VAL A 26 3.36 9.47 -10.97
N GLY A 27 3.43 10.67 -10.39
CA GLY A 27 3.05 10.88 -8.99
C GLY A 27 3.85 9.94 -8.08
N THR A 28 3.15 9.08 -7.34
CA THR A 28 3.74 8.10 -6.42
C THR A 28 3.92 6.70 -7.00
N SER A 29 3.62 6.51 -8.29
CA SER A 29 3.56 5.20 -8.95
C SER A 29 4.68 5.02 -9.97
N GLN A 30 5.05 3.77 -10.23
CA GLN A 30 5.96 3.40 -11.33
C GLN A 30 5.17 2.78 -12.47
N LEU A 31 5.43 3.21 -13.70
CA LEU A 31 4.88 2.66 -14.93
C LEU A 31 6.00 2.25 -15.88
N VAL A 32 5.71 1.30 -16.76
CA VAL A 32 6.57 0.97 -17.89
C VAL A 32 5.97 1.63 -19.13
N VAL A 33 6.73 2.50 -19.78
CA VAL A 33 6.31 3.25 -20.98
C VAL A 33 7.20 2.90 -22.15
N LYS A 34 6.71 3.09 -23.38
CA LYS A 34 7.54 2.93 -24.56
C LYS A 34 8.55 4.08 -24.62
N LYS A 35 9.80 3.74 -24.93
CA LYS A 35 10.87 4.72 -25.05
C LYS A 35 10.57 5.75 -26.13
N GLY A 36 10.80 7.02 -25.81
CA GLY A 36 10.51 8.15 -26.69
C GLY A 36 9.04 8.58 -26.77
N THR A 37 8.15 7.97 -25.96
CA THR A 37 6.75 8.43 -25.85
C THR A 37 6.63 9.73 -25.06
N TYR A 38 7.48 9.93 -24.04
CA TYR A 38 7.47 11.09 -23.16
C TYR A 38 8.89 11.64 -22.98
N GLN A 39 8.98 12.86 -22.46
CA GLN A 39 10.19 13.50 -21.96
C GLN A 39 10.06 13.79 -20.47
N ASP A 40 11.19 13.89 -19.76
CA ASP A 40 11.21 14.27 -18.35
C ASP A 40 10.50 15.60 -18.13
N GLY A 41 9.58 15.63 -17.16
CA GLY A 41 8.80 16.81 -16.81
C GLY A 41 7.49 16.98 -17.59
N ASP A 42 7.25 16.16 -18.63
CA ASP A 42 5.97 16.13 -19.33
C ASP A 42 4.81 15.94 -18.35
N VAL A 43 3.68 16.59 -18.64
CA VAL A 43 2.44 16.37 -17.90
C VAL A 43 1.59 15.37 -18.67
N VAL A 44 1.16 14.32 -17.99
CA VAL A 44 0.32 13.25 -18.53
C VAL A 44 -0.92 13.09 -17.66
N LEU A 45 -2.01 12.59 -18.24
CA LEU A 45 -3.13 12.10 -17.44
C LEU A 45 -2.77 10.71 -16.90
N PHE A 46 -2.67 10.59 -15.58
CA PHE A 46 -2.42 9.34 -14.88
C PHE A 46 -3.73 8.72 -14.39
N ILE A 47 -3.90 7.42 -14.60
CA ILE A 47 -5.04 6.65 -14.12
C ILE A 47 -4.50 5.54 -13.22
N ALA A 48 -4.75 5.66 -11.91
CA ALA A 48 -4.23 4.74 -10.91
C ALA A 48 -4.78 3.31 -11.02
N GLU A 49 -4.10 2.36 -10.39
CA GLU A 49 -4.62 1.00 -10.16
C GLU A 49 -5.99 1.02 -9.46
N LYS A 50 -6.76 -0.06 -9.63
CA LYS A 50 -8.16 -0.19 -9.18
C LYS A 50 -9.14 0.75 -9.89
N SER A 51 -8.72 1.56 -10.85
CA SER A 51 -9.65 2.33 -11.67
C SER A 51 -10.48 1.41 -12.57
N VAL A 52 -11.80 1.59 -12.57
CA VAL A 52 -12.75 0.93 -13.48
C VAL A 52 -13.05 1.91 -14.60
N LEU A 53 -12.65 1.54 -15.81
CA LEU A 53 -12.76 2.37 -17.01
C LEU A 53 -14.15 2.18 -17.67
N PRO A 54 -14.86 3.26 -18.01
CA PRO A 54 -16.03 3.13 -18.87
C PRO A 54 -15.62 2.67 -20.27
N GLU A 55 -16.61 2.27 -21.07
CA GLU A 55 -16.39 2.07 -22.51
C GLU A 55 -15.86 3.36 -23.16
N GLY A 56 -14.83 3.23 -23.99
CA GLY A 56 -14.23 4.38 -24.66
C GLY A 56 -12.73 4.22 -24.93
N PRO A 57 -12.09 5.26 -25.47
CA PRO A 57 -10.75 5.18 -26.06
C PRO A 57 -9.67 4.70 -25.10
N VAL A 58 -9.75 5.08 -23.81
CA VAL A 58 -8.80 4.63 -22.80
C VAL A 58 -8.91 3.13 -22.59
N ARG A 59 -10.13 2.62 -22.40
CA ARG A 59 -10.36 1.18 -22.22
C ARG A 59 -9.90 0.39 -23.43
N ASP A 60 -10.20 0.89 -24.64
CA ASP A 60 -9.82 0.24 -25.90
C ASP A 60 -8.29 0.15 -26.07
N ALA A 61 -7.59 1.24 -25.80
CA ALA A 61 -6.13 1.30 -25.92
C ALA A 61 -5.41 0.34 -24.96
N PHE A 62 -6.00 0.10 -23.78
CA PHE A 62 -5.40 -0.73 -22.74
C PHE A 62 -6.06 -2.10 -22.58
N ALA A 63 -7.00 -2.49 -23.46
CA ALA A 63 -7.83 -3.70 -23.31
C ALA A 63 -7.04 -5.00 -23.07
N ALA A 64 -5.82 -5.10 -23.61
CA ALA A 64 -4.94 -6.26 -23.40
C ALA A 64 -4.34 -6.36 -21.99
N TYR A 65 -4.40 -5.28 -21.21
CA TYR A 65 -3.78 -5.13 -19.89
C TYR A 65 -4.78 -4.98 -18.75
N LEU A 66 -6.07 -4.82 -19.07
CA LEU A 66 -7.14 -4.68 -18.08
C LEU A 66 -7.61 -6.05 -17.56
N VAL A 67 -8.04 -6.06 -16.30
CA VAL A 67 -8.51 -7.27 -15.61
C VAL A 67 -9.97 -7.16 -15.21
N GLY A 68 -10.48 -8.20 -14.54
CA GLY A 68 -11.89 -8.30 -14.16
C GLY A 68 -12.76 -8.93 -15.25
N PRO A 69 -14.00 -9.32 -14.91
CA PRO A 69 -14.90 -10.00 -15.83
C PRO A 69 -15.21 -9.20 -17.10
N ASN A 70 -15.21 -7.86 -16.98
CA ASN A 70 -15.48 -6.95 -18.08
C ASN A 70 -14.21 -6.48 -18.80
N ARG A 71 -13.00 -6.79 -18.31
CA ARG A 71 -11.73 -6.22 -18.81
C ARG A 71 -11.76 -4.69 -18.86
N ASP A 72 -12.17 -4.09 -17.75
CA ASP A 72 -12.30 -2.64 -17.56
C ASP A 72 -11.45 -2.12 -16.40
N ARG A 73 -10.84 -3.02 -15.60
CA ARG A 73 -10.13 -2.64 -14.38
C ARG A 73 -8.62 -2.52 -14.61
N VAL A 74 -8.08 -1.35 -14.26
CA VAL A 74 -6.64 -1.09 -14.21
C VAL A 74 -6.02 -1.81 -13.02
N THR A 75 -4.89 -2.48 -13.24
CA THR A 75 -4.14 -3.23 -12.22
C THR A 75 -2.65 -2.93 -12.35
N HIS A 76 -1.84 -3.41 -11.40
CA HIS A 76 -0.42 -3.58 -11.67
C HIS A 76 -0.17 -4.84 -12.50
N MET A 77 0.96 -4.82 -13.20
CA MET A 77 1.51 -5.98 -13.87
C MET A 77 3.02 -5.89 -13.96
N ARG A 78 3.62 -6.92 -14.57
CA ARG A 78 5.06 -6.98 -14.82
C ARG A 78 5.33 -6.97 -16.30
N LEU A 79 6.09 -5.97 -16.75
CA LEU A 79 6.60 -5.91 -18.11
C LEU A 79 8.12 -6.02 -18.03
N ARG A 80 8.68 -7.05 -18.66
CA ARG A 80 10.14 -7.32 -18.69
C ARG A 80 10.80 -7.32 -17.29
N GLY A 81 10.08 -7.84 -16.30
CA GLY A 81 10.55 -7.99 -14.93
C GLY A 81 10.24 -6.82 -14.00
N GLU A 82 9.90 -5.64 -14.55
CA GLU A 82 9.61 -4.43 -13.78
C GLU A 82 8.11 -4.23 -13.59
N PHE A 83 7.74 -3.59 -12.47
CA PHE A 83 6.36 -3.25 -12.18
C PHE A 83 5.88 -2.08 -13.04
N SER A 84 4.65 -2.21 -13.53
CA SER A 84 3.87 -1.12 -14.14
C SER A 84 2.53 -1.03 -13.42
N CYS A 85 2.29 0.07 -12.74
CA CYS A 85 1.18 0.31 -11.81
C CYS A 85 0.32 1.48 -12.28
N GLY A 86 -0.79 1.18 -12.95
CA GLY A 86 -1.66 2.18 -13.57
C GLY A 86 -1.43 2.31 -15.07
N VAL A 87 -2.07 3.31 -15.68
CA VAL A 87 -1.89 3.67 -17.10
C VAL A 87 -1.76 5.19 -17.26
N THR A 88 -1.18 5.62 -18.38
CA THR A 88 -1.06 7.04 -18.75
C THR A 88 -1.78 7.33 -20.05
N TRP A 89 -2.33 8.53 -20.18
CA TRP A 89 -2.90 9.06 -21.42
C TRP A 89 -2.23 10.40 -21.76
N PRO A 90 -1.69 10.58 -22.98
CA PRO A 90 -1.09 11.84 -23.40
C PRO A 90 -2.11 12.98 -23.38
N LEU A 91 -1.71 14.17 -22.91
CA LEU A 91 -2.63 15.31 -22.91
C LEU A 91 -2.98 15.79 -24.33
N SER A 92 -2.10 15.56 -25.31
CA SER A 92 -2.36 15.83 -26.74
C SER A 92 -3.55 15.03 -27.28
N ASP A 93 -3.91 13.93 -26.63
CA ASP A 93 -4.93 12.99 -27.07
C ASP A 93 -6.23 13.16 -26.27
N LEU A 94 -6.37 14.22 -25.46
CA LEU A 94 -7.57 14.45 -24.65
C LEU A 94 -8.82 14.70 -25.49
N ALA A 95 -8.70 15.35 -26.65
CA ALA A 95 -9.82 15.57 -27.56
C ALA A 95 -10.52 14.25 -27.97
N ARG A 96 -9.79 13.13 -27.95
CA ARG A 96 -10.36 11.80 -28.22
C ARG A 96 -11.33 11.33 -27.14
N LEU A 97 -11.23 11.89 -25.93
CA LEU A 97 -12.09 11.58 -24.79
C LEU A 97 -13.37 12.44 -24.74
N GLY A 98 -13.53 13.36 -25.69
CA GLY A 98 -14.65 14.29 -25.77
C GLY A 98 -14.36 15.66 -25.18
N GLU A 99 -15.03 16.69 -25.72
CA GLU A 99 -14.78 18.10 -25.39
C GLU A 99 -14.97 18.43 -23.90
N GLU A 100 -15.93 17.79 -23.24
CA GLU A 100 -16.18 18.01 -21.81
C GLU A 100 -15.04 17.48 -20.94
N VAL A 101 -14.54 16.28 -21.25
CA VAL A 101 -13.39 15.68 -20.58
C VAL A 101 -12.15 16.50 -20.84
N GLU A 102 -11.88 16.86 -22.10
CA GLU A 102 -10.74 17.69 -22.47
C GLU A 102 -10.74 19.01 -21.69
N ARG A 103 -11.88 19.71 -21.64
CA ARG A 103 -12.03 20.95 -20.89
C ARG A 103 -11.80 20.73 -19.39
N ALA A 104 -12.40 19.69 -18.81
CA ALA A 104 -12.25 19.39 -17.38
C ALA A 104 -10.80 19.10 -17.01
N VAL A 105 -10.13 18.22 -17.76
CA VAL A 105 -8.73 17.83 -17.49
C VAL A 105 -7.77 18.98 -17.77
N SER A 106 -8.01 19.77 -18.81
CA SER A 106 -7.14 20.91 -19.15
C SER A 106 -7.18 21.99 -18.06
N ASN A 107 -8.36 22.26 -17.51
CA ASN A 107 -8.55 23.29 -16.47
C ASN A 107 -8.14 22.84 -15.06
N ALA A 108 -8.08 21.53 -14.80
CA ALA A 108 -7.70 20.99 -13.50
C ALA A 108 -6.24 21.31 -13.14
N ASP A 109 -5.90 21.43 -11.87
CA ASP A 109 -4.50 21.55 -11.45
C ASP A 109 -3.76 20.19 -11.53
N VAL A 110 -2.42 20.23 -11.55
CA VAL A 110 -1.62 19.01 -11.40
C VAL A 110 -1.92 18.41 -10.02
N GLY A 111 -2.26 17.11 -9.99
CA GLY A 111 -2.68 16.40 -8.79
C GLY A 111 -4.17 16.44 -8.49
N GLU A 112 -4.95 17.32 -9.13
CA GLU A 112 -6.40 17.37 -8.94
C GLU A 112 -7.08 16.13 -9.52
N ASN A 113 -7.96 15.51 -8.73
CA ASN A 113 -8.65 14.29 -9.14
C ASN A 113 -9.80 14.61 -10.12
N VAL A 114 -9.66 14.16 -11.36
CA VAL A 114 -10.60 14.35 -12.46
C VAL A 114 -11.37 13.06 -12.81
N ALA A 115 -11.34 12.03 -11.96
CA ALA A 115 -11.97 10.74 -12.24
C ALA A 115 -13.46 10.86 -12.61
N THR A 116 -14.21 11.70 -11.89
CA THR A 116 -15.64 11.95 -12.14
C THR A 116 -15.89 12.47 -13.55
N ALA A 117 -15.05 13.38 -14.06
CA ALA A 117 -15.20 13.92 -15.41
C ALA A 117 -15.00 12.84 -16.48
N LEU A 118 -14.15 11.85 -16.22
CA LEU A 118 -13.93 10.71 -17.11
C LEU A 118 -14.92 9.55 -16.91
N GLY A 119 -15.85 9.64 -15.95
CA GLY A 119 -16.72 8.53 -15.58
C GLY A 119 -15.95 7.33 -14.99
N ILE A 120 -14.73 7.54 -14.50
CA ILE A 120 -13.89 6.50 -13.90
C ILE A 120 -14.24 6.37 -12.43
N THR A 121 -14.41 5.14 -11.96
CA THR A 121 -14.67 4.83 -10.55
C THR A 121 -13.56 3.96 -9.96
N LYS A 122 -13.52 3.85 -8.64
CA LYS A 122 -12.59 2.96 -7.95
C LYS A 122 -13.26 1.62 -7.69
N TYR A 123 -12.60 0.54 -8.10
CA TYR A 123 -12.96 -0.81 -7.71
C TYR A 123 -12.66 -1.03 -6.23
N GLU A 124 -13.68 -1.46 -5.50
CA GLU A 124 -13.56 -1.93 -4.12
C GLU A 124 -13.96 -3.42 -4.07
N PRO A 125 -13.05 -4.31 -3.62
CA PRO A 125 -13.39 -5.72 -3.50
C PRO A 125 -14.44 -5.91 -2.40
N PRO A 126 -15.30 -6.94 -2.52
CA PRO A 126 -16.27 -7.25 -1.47
C PRO A 126 -15.55 -7.58 -0.16
N ILE A 127 -15.97 -6.95 0.93
CA ILE A 127 -15.41 -7.22 2.26
C ILE A 127 -15.89 -8.60 2.73
N PRO A 128 -14.99 -9.54 3.07
CA PRO A 128 -15.40 -10.83 3.63
C PRO A 128 -16.24 -10.66 4.88
N LEU A 129 -17.26 -11.51 5.06
CA LEU A 129 -18.21 -11.40 6.17
C LEU A 129 -17.53 -11.38 7.55
N ALA A 130 -16.43 -12.12 7.72
CA ALA A 130 -15.68 -12.15 8.98
C ALA A 130 -14.93 -10.84 9.29
N LEU A 131 -14.68 -10.00 8.27
CA LEU A 131 -14.03 -8.70 8.39
C LEU A 131 -15.04 -7.55 8.43
N ALA A 132 -16.26 -7.78 7.91
CA ALA A 132 -17.38 -6.89 8.11
C ALA A 132 -17.77 -6.81 9.59
N GLY A 133 -18.33 -5.68 9.98
CA GLY A 133 -18.78 -5.44 11.36
C GLY A 133 -19.55 -4.13 11.46
N GLN A 134 -20.25 -3.94 12.57
CA GLN A 134 -20.92 -2.68 12.84
C GLN A 134 -19.91 -1.55 13.01
N LEU A 135 -20.19 -0.39 12.41
CA LEU A 135 -19.31 0.77 12.47
C LEU A 135 -19.72 1.72 13.60
N GLU A 136 -18.72 2.35 14.19
CA GLU A 136 -18.88 3.45 15.15
C GLU A 136 -17.91 4.58 14.82
N ARG A 137 -18.11 5.77 15.40
CA ARG A 137 -17.15 6.87 15.20
C ARG A 137 -15.87 6.57 15.99
N LEU A 138 -14.71 6.81 15.38
CA LEU A 138 -13.48 6.85 16.16
C LEU A 138 -13.57 7.99 17.15
N ALA A 139 -13.13 7.74 18.39
CA ALA A 139 -13.05 8.80 19.38
C ALA A 139 -11.96 9.81 18.97
N ASP A 140 -12.33 11.09 18.91
CA ASP A 140 -11.64 12.16 18.18
C ASP A 140 -10.20 12.50 18.61
N THR A 141 -9.58 11.82 19.59
CA THR A 141 -8.29 12.26 20.16
C THR A 141 -7.07 11.41 19.82
N THR A 142 -7.20 10.28 19.11
CA THR A 142 -6.09 9.31 18.98
C THR A 142 -5.75 8.96 17.52
N PHE A 143 -6.14 9.78 16.54
CA PHE A 143 -5.77 9.55 15.14
C PHE A 143 -4.41 10.19 14.81
N PHE A 144 -3.36 9.39 14.67
CA PHE A 144 -2.03 9.90 14.29
C PHE A 144 -1.68 9.71 12.80
N GLY A 145 -2.60 9.16 12.01
CA GLY A 145 -2.48 9.05 10.56
C GLY A 145 -2.67 7.63 10.03
N GLN A 146 -2.32 7.46 8.75
CA GLN A 146 -2.42 6.18 8.05
C GLN A 146 -1.03 5.53 7.86
N HIS A 147 -1.04 4.26 7.48
CA HIS A 147 0.12 3.55 6.98
C HIS A 147 -0.17 3.07 5.56
N ASP A 148 0.75 3.39 4.67
CA ASP A 148 0.74 3.04 3.27
C ASP A 148 2.16 2.73 2.83
N VAL A 149 2.27 1.80 1.88
CA VAL A 149 3.54 1.41 1.28
C VAL A 149 3.55 1.73 -0.22
N LEU A 150 4.58 2.43 -0.67
CA LEU A 150 4.81 2.82 -2.06
C LEU A 150 5.74 1.81 -2.76
N HIS A 151 5.81 1.79 -4.09
CA HIS A 151 6.77 0.91 -4.75
C HIS A 151 8.20 1.43 -4.60
N LEU A 152 9.14 0.57 -4.18
CA LEU A 152 10.56 0.96 -4.02
C LEU A 152 11.16 1.51 -5.31
N GLY A 153 10.81 0.95 -6.46
CA GLY A 153 11.33 1.40 -7.75
C GLY A 153 11.09 2.89 -7.99
N ALA A 154 9.92 3.43 -7.61
CA ALA A 154 9.57 4.84 -7.77
C ALA A 154 10.37 5.80 -6.86
N TYR A 155 10.98 5.30 -5.79
CA TYR A 155 11.67 6.09 -4.75
C TYR A 155 13.07 5.56 -4.44
N LEU A 156 13.66 4.76 -5.33
CA LEU A 156 14.92 4.07 -5.05
C LEU A 156 16.05 5.06 -4.75
N THR A 157 16.18 6.10 -5.58
CA THR A 157 17.19 7.15 -5.48
C THR A 157 17.05 7.98 -4.19
N GLU A 158 15.84 8.06 -3.64
CA GLU A 158 15.60 8.71 -2.35
C GLU A 158 16.25 7.95 -1.20
N LEU A 159 16.71 6.71 -1.38
CA LEU A 159 17.38 5.93 -0.33
C LEU A 159 18.87 5.70 -0.60
N ASP A 160 19.46 6.38 -1.58
CA ASP A 160 20.87 6.22 -1.92
C ASP A 160 21.79 6.53 -0.71
N GLY A 161 22.67 5.56 -0.40
CA GLY A 161 23.61 5.65 0.72
C GLY A 161 22.98 5.55 2.12
N GLN A 162 21.69 5.25 2.23
CA GLN A 162 20.99 5.15 3.52
C GLN A 162 21.03 3.74 4.09
N ASP A 163 21.09 3.63 5.42
CA ASP A 163 20.74 2.41 6.14
C ASP A 163 19.22 2.19 6.10
N VAL A 164 18.82 0.95 5.81
CA VAL A 164 17.43 0.52 5.75
C VAL A 164 17.15 -0.65 6.68
N ILE A 165 15.87 -0.80 7.02
CA ILE A 165 15.31 -1.96 7.68
C ILE A 165 14.37 -2.64 6.68
N VAL A 166 14.58 -3.93 6.43
CA VAL A 166 13.75 -4.74 5.54
C VAL A 166 12.98 -5.74 6.37
N THR A 167 11.65 -5.70 6.27
CA THR A 167 10.74 -6.64 6.93
C THR A 167 9.97 -7.47 5.92
N GLU A 168 9.53 -8.65 6.32
CA GLU A 168 8.59 -9.42 5.50
C GLU A 168 7.27 -8.66 5.33
N LYS A 169 6.77 -8.57 4.08
CA LYS A 169 5.42 -8.07 3.83
C LYS A 169 4.45 -9.24 3.96
N LEU A 170 3.55 -9.14 4.92
CA LEU A 170 2.51 -10.12 5.14
C LEU A 170 1.28 -9.77 4.31
N HIS A 171 0.60 -10.82 3.86
CA HIS A 171 -0.63 -10.78 3.10
C HIS A 171 -1.82 -11.14 4.01
N GLY A 172 -2.53 -10.12 4.48
CA GLY A 172 -3.66 -10.25 5.38
C GLY A 172 -4.65 -9.10 5.16
N SER A 173 -5.03 -8.44 6.26
CA SER A 173 -5.69 -7.14 6.18
C SER A 173 -5.17 -6.20 7.27
N GLN A 174 -4.83 -4.97 6.89
CA GLN A 174 -4.24 -4.00 7.79
C GLN A 174 -5.24 -3.60 8.89
N VAL A 175 -4.78 -3.67 10.14
CA VAL A 175 -5.48 -3.18 11.33
C VAL A 175 -4.75 -1.99 11.92
N ASN A 176 -5.53 -0.99 12.32
CA ASN A 176 -5.09 0.11 13.16
C ASN A 176 -5.77 -0.04 14.52
N VAL A 177 -5.00 -0.09 15.59
CA VAL A 177 -5.49 -0.14 16.97
C VAL A 177 -5.08 1.15 17.67
N TYR A 178 -6.06 1.89 18.15
CA TYR A 178 -5.86 3.08 18.97
C TYR A 178 -6.01 2.68 20.42
N VAL A 179 -5.06 3.05 21.26
CA VAL A 179 -5.04 2.73 22.68
C VAL A 179 -4.74 4.01 23.44
N THR A 180 -5.65 4.37 24.35
CA THR A 180 -5.41 5.41 25.36
C THR A 180 -5.44 4.74 26.74
N PRO A 181 -5.13 5.49 27.81
CA PRO A 181 -5.21 4.94 29.17
C PRO A 181 -6.62 4.49 29.57
N GLN A 182 -7.67 5.02 28.93
CA GLN A 182 -9.08 4.75 29.28
C GLN A 182 -9.84 3.90 28.25
N ARG A 183 -9.39 3.85 27.00
CA ARG A 183 -10.14 3.19 25.92
C ARG A 183 -9.24 2.58 24.86
N GLU A 184 -9.85 1.74 24.03
CA GLU A 184 -9.26 1.30 22.78
C GLU A 184 -10.28 1.39 21.64
N SER A 185 -9.79 1.45 20.41
CA SER A 185 -10.61 1.37 19.22
C SER A 185 -9.87 0.62 18.13
N VAL A 186 -10.58 -0.22 17.37
CA VAL A 186 -10.03 -1.02 16.28
C VAL A 186 -10.64 -0.55 14.98
N THR A 187 -9.81 -0.37 13.95
CA THR A 187 -10.28 -0.02 12.61
C THR A 187 -9.39 -0.68 11.56
N SER A 188 -9.86 -0.73 10.32
CA SER A 188 -9.01 -1.04 9.17
C SER A 188 -8.60 0.25 8.46
N LYS A 189 -7.72 0.16 7.47
CA LYS A 189 -7.26 1.34 6.72
C LYS A 189 -8.42 2.07 6.02
N GLY A 190 -9.26 1.38 5.25
CA GLY A 190 -10.41 2.01 4.58
C GLY A 190 -11.47 2.56 5.54
N ILE A 191 -11.74 1.86 6.65
CA ILE A 191 -12.71 2.30 7.67
C ILE A 191 -12.18 3.53 8.42
N GLY A 192 -10.91 3.49 8.84
CA GLY A 192 -10.25 4.58 9.56
C GLY A 192 -10.11 5.85 8.73
N ALA A 193 -9.92 5.73 7.40
CA ALA A 193 -9.91 6.86 6.46
C ALA A 193 -11.21 7.68 6.49
N ARG A 194 -12.32 7.05 6.89
CA ARG A 194 -13.65 7.69 7.00
C ARG A 194 -13.95 8.21 8.41
N GLY A 195 -12.98 8.17 9.32
CA GLY A 195 -13.18 8.51 10.74
C GLY A 195 -13.99 7.49 11.52
N LEU A 196 -14.06 6.25 11.03
CA LEU A 196 -14.87 5.18 11.63
C LEU A 196 -13.99 4.07 12.24
N GLY A 197 -14.55 3.39 13.22
CA GLY A 197 -14.01 2.21 13.88
C GLY A 197 -15.01 1.05 13.77
N LEU A 198 -14.53 -0.13 14.10
CA LEU A 198 -15.32 -1.35 14.22
C LEU A 198 -15.79 -1.47 15.66
N ARG A 199 -17.10 -1.62 15.87
CA ARG A 199 -17.66 -2.04 17.16
C ARG A 199 -17.17 -3.44 17.50
N GLU A 200 -16.89 -3.70 18.77
CA GLU A 200 -16.46 -5.02 19.21
C GLU A 200 -17.59 -6.05 19.07
N GLU A 201 -17.35 -7.06 18.25
CA GLU A 201 -18.25 -8.19 18.02
C GLU A 201 -17.46 -9.49 18.02
N ALA A 202 -17.95 -10.51 18.71
CA ALA A 202 -17.22 -11.78 18.92
C ALA A 202 -16.85 -12.52 17.62
N HIS A 203 -17.57 -12.26 16.53
CA HIS A 203 -17.32 -12.87 15.23
C HIS A 203 -16.33 -12.08 14.36
N ASN A 204 -16.08 -10.81 14.67
CA ASN A 204 -15.25 -9.92 13.84
C ASN A 204 -13.76 -10.31 13.97
N ALA A 205 -13.12 -10.58 12.84
CA ALA A 205 -11.75 -11.10 12.79
C ALA A 205 -10.71 -10.09 13.31
N TYR A 206 -10.93 -8.78 13.14
CA TYR A 206 -10.03 -7.76 13.68
C TYR A 206 -10.03 -7.78 15.21
N TRP A 207 -11.22 -7.73 15.83
CA TRP A 207 -11.34 -7.78 17.28
C TRP A 207 -10.82 -9.11 17.84
N ARG A 208 -11.15 -10.24 17.22
CA ARG A 208 -10.60 -11.54 17.62
C ARG A 208 -9.07 -11.57 17.59
N ALA A 209 -8.44 -10.99 16.57
CA ALA A 209 -6.99 -10.91 16.45
C ALA A 209 -6.36 -9.98 17.50
N VAL A 210 -6.99 -8.82 17.75
CA VAL A 210 -6.54 -7.86 18.77
C VAL A 210 -6.64 -8.46 20.17
N ARG A 211 -7.72 -9.20 20.46
CA ARG A 211 -7.90 -9.89 21.75
C ARG A 211 -6.97 -11.09 21.90
N SER A 212 -6.75 -11.89 20.85
CA SER A 212 -5.85 -13.06 20.92
C SER A 212 -4.39 -12.70 21.21
N THR A 213 -3.98 -11.48 20.86
CA THR A 213 -2.65 -10.94 21.13
C THR A 213 -2.57 -10.10 22.40
N ARG A 214 -3.71 -9.83 23.07
CA ARG A 214 -3.80 -8.88 24.19
C ARG A 214 -3.20 -7.52 23.87
N LEU A 215 -3.28 -7.09 22.61
CA LEU A 215 -2.52 -5.96 22.09
C LEU A 215 -2.76 -4.64 22.86
N PRO A 216 -3.99 -4.28 23.27
CA PRO A 216 -4.22 -3.08 24.06
C PRO A 216 -3.54 -3.13 25.44
N ASP A 217 -3.54 -4.29 26.11
CA ASP A 217 -2.88 -4.45 27.41
C ASP A 217 -1.37 -4.27 27.28
N LEU A 218 -0.77 -4.90 26.26
CA LEU A 218 0.66 -4.80 25.99
C LEU A 218 1.06 -3.35 25.65
N ALA A 219 0.24 -2.64 24.88
CA ALA A 219 0.48 -1.24 24.55
C ALA A 219 0.43 -0.35 25.80
N ARG A 220 -0.56 -0.54 26.70
CA ARG A 220 -0.65 0.22 27.96
C ARG A 220 0.48 -0.08 28.92
N ALA A 221 0.93 -1.34 28.98
CA ALA A 221 2.07 -1.72 29.80
C ALA A 221 3.38 -1.11 29.28
N ALA A 222 3.57 -1.07 27.96
CA ALA A 222 4.74 -0.47 27.33
C ALA A 222 4.75 1.07 27.42
N PHE A 223 3.58 1.71 27.32
CA PHE A 223 3.44 3.16 27.25
C PHE A 223 2.35 3.66 28.20
N PRO A 224 2.57 3.60 29.52
CA PRO A 224 1.58 4.00 30.50
C PRO A 224 1.23 5.49 30.36
N SER A 225 -0.07 5.80 30.41
CA SER A 225 -0.58 7.18 30.32
C SER A 225 -0.33 7.89 28.98
N ARG A 226 -0.05 7.16 27.90
CA ARG A 226 0.20 7.70 26.56
C ARG A 226 -0.89 7.31 25.58
N ASP A 227 -1.02 8.09 24.51
CA ASP A 227 -1.86 7.73 23.38
C ASP A 227 -1.02 6.99 22.33
N VAL A 228 -1.48 5.81 21.95
CA VAL A 228 -0.74 4.87 21.09
C VAL A 228 -1.59 4.49 19.88
N GLN A 229 -1.00 4.56 18.70
CA GLN A 229 -1.55 3.96 17.49
C GLN A 229 -0.64 2.82 17.03
N LEU A 230 -1.20 1.62 16.94
CA LEU A 230 -0.49 0.43 16.47
C LEU A 230 -0.99 0.07 15.08
N PHE A 231 -0.07 -0.18 14.17
CA PHE A 231 -0.36 -0.68 12.83
C PHE A 231 0.16 -2.11 12.72
N GLY A 232 -0.71 -3.01 12.28
CA GLY A 232 -0.36 -4.40 12.07
C GLY A 232 -1.18 -5.03 10.97
N GLU A 233 -0.85 -6.28 10.68
CA GLU A 233 -1.56 -7.12 9.73
C GLU A 233 -2.34 -8.19 10.49
N VAL A 234 -3.64 -8.29 10.24
CA VAL A 234 -4.46 -9.41 10.72
C VAL A 234 -4.24 -10.60 9.80
N ILE A 235 -3.85 -11.72 10.39
CA ILE A 235 -3.63 -13.00 9.69
C ILE A 235 -4.18 -14.15 10.54
N PRO A 236 -4.65 -15.26 9.93
CA PRO A 236 -4.83 -15.47 8.51
C PRO A 236 -6.26 -15.13 8.09
N VAL A 237 -6.41 -14.16 7.19
CA VAL A 237 -7.73 -13.73 6.65
C VAL A 237 -7.79 -13.74 5.13
N GLN A 238 -6.67 -14.01 4.48
CA GLN A 238 -6.55 -14.14 3.03
C GLN A 238 -6.39 -15.60 2.63
N LYS A 239 -7.10 -16.01 1.59
CA LYS A 239 -7.13 -17.41 1.15
C LYS A 239 -5.74 -17.87 0.72
N GLY A 240 -5.24 -18.95 1.31
CA GLY A 240 -3.93 -19.53 0.98
C GLY A 240 -2.76 -18.97 1.79
N PHE A 241 -2.99 -17.98 2.66
CA PHE A 241 -1.95 -17.32 3.45
C PHE A 241 -2.18 -17.53 4.95
N SER A 242 -1.84 -18.73 5.45
CA SER A 242 -2.11 -19.14 6.83
C SER A 242 -1.05 -18.68 7.84
N TYR A 243 0.22 -18.56 7.41
CA TYR A 243 1.37 -18.33 8.28
C TYR A 243 1.47 -19.29 9.49
N GLY A 244 0.84 -20.47 9.41
CA GLY A 244 0.80 -21.45 10.48
C GLY A 244 -0.24 -21.18 11.58
N PHE A 245 -1.07 -20.14 11.44
CA PHE A 245 -2.14 -19.83 12.37
C PHE A 245 -3.46 -20.46 11.93
N THR A 246 -4.26 -20.87 12.91
CA THR A 246 -5.65 -21.34 12.70
C THR A 246 -6.69 -20.36 13.26
N GLN A 247 -6.25 -19.41 14.08
CA GLN A 247 -7.05 -18.34 14.65
C GLN A 247 -6.47 -16.99 14.25
N PRO A 248 -7.30 -15.94 14.07
CA PRO A 248 -6.81 -14.60 13.78
C PRO A 248 -5.85 -14.09 14.86
N THR A 249 -4.75 -13.48 14.42
CA THR A 249 -3.73 -12.82 15.23
C THR A 249 -3.25 -11.55 14.53
N VAL A 250 -2.47 -10.73 15.22
CA VAL A 250 -1.88 -9.49 14.69
C VAL A 250 -0.36 -9.64 14.60
N ARG A 251 0.21 -9.14 13.50
CA ARG A 251 1.65 -8.90 13.38
C ARG A 251 1.93 -7.42 13.16
N LEU A 252 2.64 -6.79 14.09
CA LEU A 252 2.92 -5.35 14.07
C LEU A 252 4.02 -5.00 13.07
N PHE A 253 3.89 -3.85 12.43
CA PHE A 253 4.96 -3.30 11.60
C PHE A 253 5.27 -1.83 11.90
N GLU A 254 4.39 -1.13 12.62
CA GLU A 254 4.64 0.24 13.09
C GLU A 254 3.88 0.50 14.40
N VAL A 255 4.52 1.24 15.31
CA VAL A 255 3.90 1.76 16.53
C VAL A 255 4.18 3.25 16.59
N ARG A 256 3.15 4.06 16.86
CA ARG A 256 3.26 5.49 17.13
C ARG A 256 2.80 5.81 18.54
N VAL A 257 3.57 6.64 19.23
CA VAL A 257 3.23 7.16 20.56
C VAL A 257 3.20 8.67 20.48
N ASP A 258 2.07 9.28 20.86
CA ASP A 258 1.82 10.72 20.74
C ASP A 258 2.22 11.29 19.36
N GLY A 259 1.84 10.58 18.29
CA GLY A 259 2.09 10.99 16.91
C GLY A 259 3.47 10.65 16.34
N ARG A 260 4.41 10.11 17.13
CA ARG A 260 5.78 9.80 16.66
C ARG A 260 6.02 8.31 16.53
N THR A 261 6.66 7.88 15.44
CA THR A 261 7.03 6.46 15.27
C THR A 261 8.12 6.06 16.27
N VAL A 262 7.91 4.95 16.97
CA VAL A 262 8.87 4.38 17.92
C VAL A 262 9.69 3.28 17.25
N ASP A 263 10.99 3.18 17.57
CA ASP A 263 11.80 2.07 17.06
C ASP A 263 11.40 0.75 17.71
N ARG A 264 11.48 -0.34 16.95
CA ARG A 264 11.20 -1.70 17.44
C ARG A 264 12.11 -2.09 18.61
N GLY A 265 13.32 -1.55 18.69
CA GLY A 265 14.27 -1.76 19.78
C GLY A 265 13.90 -1.08 21.09
N ASP A 266 12.96 -0.13 21.05
CA ASP A 266 12.57 0.69 22.21
C ASP A 266 11.25 0.24 22.85
N VAL A 267 10.65 -0.85 22.35
CA VAL A 267 9.42 -1.43 22.91
C VAL A 267 9.73 -2.66 23.77
N THR A 268 8.80 -3.02 24.66
CA THR A 268 8.89 -4.22 25.51
C THR A 268 9.04 -5.50 24.69
N ASP A 269 9.66 -6.53 25.27
CA ASP A 269 9.88 -7.80 24.57
C ASP A 269 8.58 -8.47 24.11
N ASP A 270 7.52 -8.41 24.93
CA ASP A 270 6.20 -8.96 24.58
C ASP A 270 5.59 -8.25 23.36
N LEU A 271 5.67 -6.91 23.31
CA LEU A 271 5.16 -6.15 22.17
C LEU A 271 6.05 -6.38 20.93
N ARG A 272 7.37 -6.47 21.13
CA ARG A 272 8.35 -6.76 20.08
C ARG A 272 8.17 -8.15 19.47
N ALA A 273 7.72 -9.13 20.25
CA ALA A 273 7.47 -10.49 19.79
C ALA A 273 6.31 -10.58 18.77
N LEU A 274 5.43 -9.57 18.74
CA LEU A 274 4.36 -9.47 17.75
C LEU A 274 4.82 -8.83 16.43
N TRP A 275 6.06 -8.32 16.34
CA TRP A 275 6.50 -7.64 15.12
C TRP A 275 6.64 -8.60 13.93
N VAL A 276 6.39 -8.09 12.72
CA VAL A 276 6.74 -8.79 11.49
C VAL A 276 8.23 -9.14 11.46
N PRO A 277 8.64 -10.25 10.82
CA PRO A 277 10.04 -10.63 10.74
C PRO A 277 10.91 -9.53 10.13
N VAL A 278 12.01 -9.19 10.81
CA VAL A 278 13.07 -8.34 10.25
C VAL A 278 14.04 -9.25 9.51
N LEU A 279 14.15 -9.07 8.20
CA LEU A 279 14.98 -9.90 7.33
C LEU A 279 16.37 -9.31 7.13
N PHE A 280 16.50 -7.98 7.23
CA PHE A 280 17.78 -7.29 7.06
C PHE A 280 17.79 -5.92 7.76
N LYS A 281 18.97 -5.51 8.22
CA LYS A 281 19.30 -4.16 8.68
C LYS A 281 20.70 -3.79 8.19
N GLY A 282 20.84 -2.67 7.49
CA GLY A 282 22.13 -2.20 6.99
C GLY A 282 21.97 -1.31 5.76
N PRO A 283 23.07 -1.00 5.05
CA PRO A 283 23.03 -0.15 3.87
C PRO A 283 22.09 -0.70 2.80
N LEU A 284 21.40 0.18 2.08
CA LEU A 284 20.55 -0.22 0.97
C LEU A 284 21.38 -0.91 -0.13
N ASP A 285 21.08 -2.18 -0.36
CA ASP A 285 21.46 -2.94 -1.55
C ASP A 285 20.18 -3.41 -2.25
N PHE A 286 19.90 -2.84 -3.42
CA PHE A 286 18.68 -3.15 -4.17
C PHE A 286 18.60 -4.62 -4.60
N ALA A 287 19.73 -5.22 -4.99
CA ALA A 287 19.76 -6.62 -5.43
C ALA A 287 19.51 -7.57 -4.24
N LEU A 288 20.04 -7.24 -3.07
CA LEU A 288 19.72 -7.94 -1.83
C LEU A 288 18.23 -7.84 -1.50
N VAL A 289 17.65 -6.62 -1.52
CA VAL A 289 16.21 -6.42 -1.27
C VAL A 289 15.36 -7.24 -2.25
N GLN A 290 15.67 -7.24 -3.54
CA GLN A 290 14.97 -8.05 -4.54
C GLN A 290 15.09 -9.56 -4.27
N THR A 291 16.20 -10.00 -3.70
CA THR A 291 16.41 -11.40 -3.29
C THR A 291 15.58 -11.73 -2.06
N LEU A 292 15.59 -10.86 -1.04
CA LEU A 292 14.78 -10.98 0.17
C LEU A 292 13.27 -10.92 -0.10
N ALA A 293 12.84 -10.30 -1.20
CA ALA A 293 11.44 -10.30 -1.63
C ALA A 293 10.94 -11.67 -2.13
N LYS A 294 11.84 -12.55 -2.57
CA LYS A 294 11.51 -13.86 -3.17
C LYS A 294 11.44 -14.96 -2.11
N GLY A 295 10.95 -16.13 -2.50
CA GLY A 295 10.92 -17.33 -1.66
C GLY A 295 9.60 -17.53 -0.91
N THR A 296 9.66 -18.28 0.19
CA THR A 296 8.52 -18.61 1.07
C THR A 296 8.54 -17.78 2.36
N GLU A 297 7.39 -17.62 2.98
CA GLU A 297 7.24 -16.84 4.22
C GLU A 297 8.09 -17.40 5.37
N THR A 298 8.53 -16.51 6.27
CA THR A 298 9.37 -16.87 7.43
C THR A 298 8.60 -16.93 8.75
N VAL A 299 7.36 -16.43 8.78
CA VAL A 299 6.55 -16.29 10.01
C VAL A 299 6.28 -17.64 10.67
N SER A 300 5.97 -18.67 9.88
CA SER A 300 5.65 -20.01 10.40
C SER A 300 6.88 -20.83 10.79
N GLY A 301 8.07 -20.42 10.34
CA GLY A 301 9.29 -21.22 10.38
C GLY A 301 9.29 -22.46 9.46
N LYS A 302 8.25 -22.65 8.63
CA LYS A 302 8.06 -23.82 7.77
C LYS A 302 7.91 -23.49 6.28
N GLY A 303 7.79 -22.21 5.91
CA GLY A 303 7.63 -21.80 4.51
C GLY A 303 6.37 -22.34 3.86
N LEU A 304 5.23 -22.24 4.55
CA LEU A 304 3.98 -22.90 4.18
C LEU A 304 3.38 -22.42 2.86
N HIS A 305 3.70 -21.19 2.47
CA HIS A 305 3.29 -20.60 1.21
C HIS A 305 4.31 -19.55 0.77
N ILE A 306 4.10 -19.02 -0.42
CA ILE A 306 4.92 -17.93 -0.93
C ILE A 306 4.74 -16.67 -0.07
N LYS A 307 5.81 -15.92 0.15
CA LYS A 307 5.76 -14.59 0.75
C LYS A 307 5.26 -13.59 -0.28
N GLU A 308 4.49 -12.62 0.18
CA GLU A 308 4.01 -11.52 -0.68
C GLU A 308 5.16 -10.65 -1.17
N GLY A 309 6.13 -10.38 -0.29
CA GLY A 309 7.28 -9.55 -0.60
C GLY A 309 8.02 -9.08 0.64
N VAL A 310 8.52 -7.86 0.57
CA VAL A 310 9.16 -7.14 1.67
C VAL A 310 8.73 -5.68 1.71
N VAL A 311 8.80 -5.08 2.90
CA VAL A 311 8.74 -3.64 3.12
C VAL A 311 10.14 -3.17 3.53
N VAL A 312 10.56 -2.05 2.97
CA VAL A 312 11.83 -1.36 3.17
C VAL A 312 11.50 0.01 3.75
N ARG A 313 12.17 0.37 4.85
CA ARG A 313 12.08 1.70 5.44
C ARG A 313 13.48 2.22 5.76
N PRO A 314 13.72 3.54 5.68
CA PRO A 314 14.95 4.12 6.22
C PRO A 314 15.05 3.85 7.72
N LYS A 315 16.29 3.83 8.23
CA LYS A 315 16.55 3.69 9.67
C LYS A 315 15.93 4.83 10.47
N ASP A 316 15.92 6.05 9.94
CA ASP A 316 15.15 7.17 10.48
C ASP A 316 13.70 7.10 9.99
N PRO A 317 12.71 6.78 10.85
CA PRO A 317 11.32 6.64 10.45
C PRO A 317 10.63 7.97 10.09
N GLU A 318 11.23 9.11 10.45
CA GLU A 318 10.68 10.44 10.13
C GLU A 318 11.17 10.99 8.79
N ARG A 319 12.15 10.33 8.17
CA ARG A 319 12.61 10.68 6.84
C ARG A 319 11.47 10.61 5.80
N ARG A 320 11.45 11.59 4.90
CA ARG A 320 10.50 11.71 3.78
C ARG A 320 11.27 11.87 2.47
N ALA A 321 10.61 11.54 1.37
CA ALA A 321 11.07 11.87 0.02
C ALA A 321 10.99 13.39 -0.22
N GLN A 322 11.57 13.87 -1.32
CA GLN A 322 11.52 15.28 -1.71
C GLN A 322 10.09 15.79 -1.91
N ASP A 323 9.20 14.93 -2.41
CA ASP A 323 7.77 15.21 -2.59
C ASP A 323 6.94 15.07 -1.29
N GLY A 324 7.60 14.84 -0.14
CA GLY A 324 6.97 14.69 1.16
C GLY A 324 6.43 13.28 1.44
N ALA A 325 6.53 12.34 0.50
CA ALA A 325 6.06 10.98 0.70
C ALA A 325 6.82 10.26 1.84
N ARG A 326 6.10 9.43 2.60
CA ARG A 326 6.73 8.50 3.56
C ARG A 326 7.47 7.42 2.79
N LEU A 327 8.73 7.20 3.13
CA LEU A 327 9.58 6.18 2.52
C LEU A 327 9.35 4.78 3.13
N HIS A 328 8.09 4.37 3.19
CA HIS A 328 7.71 2.99 3.44
C HIS A 328 7.50 2.33 2.09
N LEU A 329 8.46 1.53 1.65
CA LEU A 329 8.57 1.11 0.27
C LEU A 329 8.46 -0.41 0.17
N LYS A 330 7.72 -0.94 -0.79
CA LYS A 330 7.53 -2.38 -0.98
C LYS A 330 8.27 -2.89 -2.21
N VAL A 331 8.71 -4.14 -2.12
CA VAL A 331 9.10 -4.98 -3.26
C VAL A 331 8.29 -6.26 -3.17
N ILE A 332 7.46 -6.52 -4.18
CA ILE A 332 6.59 -7.69 -4.23
C ILE A 332 7.33 -8.87 -4.88
N ASN A 333 7.07 -10.06 -4.37
CA ASN A 333 7.61 -11.32 -4.86
C ASN A 333 7.16 -11.57 -6.31
N PRO A 334 8.07 -11.88 -7.25
CA PRO A 334 7.73 -12.19 -8.64
C PRO A 334 6.74 -13.30 -8.90
N LYS A 335 6.66 -14.26 -7.98
CA LYS A 335 5.73 -15.39 -8.12
C LYS A 335 4.44 -15.18 -7.31
N TYR A 336 4.33 -14.06 -6.58
CA TYR A 336 3.07 -13.69 -5.95
C TYR A 336 2.15 -13.11 -7.02
N GLN A 337 0.92 -13.63 -7.06
CA GLN A 337 -0.12 -13.18 -7.97
C GLN A 337 -1.19 -12.48 -7.14
N ASP A 338 -1.31 -11.18 -7.31
CA ASP A 338 -2.44 -10.44 -6.75
C ASP A 338 -3.70 -10.78 -7.56
N THR A 339 -4.77 -11.17 -6.89
CA THR A 339 -6.08 -11.41 -7.52
C THR A 339 -6.83 -10.10 -7.81
N GLY A 340 -6.32 -8.97 -7.32
CA GLY A 340 -6.96 -7.66 -7.33
C GLY A 340 -7.99 -7.49 -6.20
N ASP A 341 -8.11 -8.48 -5.32
CA ASP A 341 -9.05 -8.50 -4.20
C ASP A 341 -8.38 -8.18 -2.86
N GLU A 342 -7.18 -7.58 -2.88
CA GLU A 342 -6.49 -7.17 -1.65
C GLU A 342 -7.39 -6.24 -0.85
N LEU A 343 -7.61 -6.63 0.40
CA LEU A 343 -8.44 -5.93 1.37
C LEU A 343 -7.62 -4.77 1.93
N SER A 344 -7.72 -3.64 1.24
CA SER A 344 -7.01 -2.39 1.55
C SER A 344 -7.79 -1.44 2.44
#